data_AF-A0A2N0TQF6-F1
#
_entry.id   AF-A0A2N0TQF6-F1
#
_cell.length_a   1.000
_cell.length_b   1.000
_cell.length_c   1.000
_cell.angle_alpha   90.00
_cell.angle_beta   90.00
_cell.angle_gamma   90.00
#
_symmetry.space_group_name_H-M   'P 1'
#
loop_
_entity.id
_entity.type
_entity.pdbx_description
1 polymer ?
#
loop_
_entity_poly.entity_id
_entity_poly.type
_entity_poly.pdbx_seq_one_letter_code
_entity_poly.pdbx_strand_id
1 'polypeptide(L)'
;MEKPYRSYSGKRNELLYELADQFLELGKKGFERKTKDFEPQPFASLVNLAFAAELFLKYLIEENSEKGWGHNLKKLFNKLDENDRNTIYMSLIFSYSQKGRVDELKNGKMTELLENHSNLFEDFRYLYENPGRAFKSDKVDFGFLMDFVVITKGLCDQRKSDSKKRN
;
A
#
# COMPACT_ATOMS: atom_id res chain seq x y z
N MET A 1 -15.64 -34.52 17.26
CA MET A 1 -14.19 -34.27 17.38
C MET A 1 -13.80 -33.24 16.34
N GLU A 2 -13.75 -31.96 16.72
CA GLU A 2 -13.19 -30.91 15.88
C GLU A 2 -11.67 -31.04 15.88
N LYS A 3 -11.06 -31.04 14.69
CA LYS A 3 -9.59 -31.05 14.57
C LYS A 3 -9.07 -29.69 15.05
N PRO A 4 -7.98 -29.64 15.83
CA PRO A 4 -7.39 -28.36 16.20
C PRO A 4 -6.82 -27.68 14.95
N TYR A 5 -7.33 -26.49 14.64
CA TYR A 5 -6.81 -25.62 13.58
C TYR A 5 -5.35 -25.24 13.93
N ARG A 6 -4.39 -25.98 13.37
CA ARG A 6 -2.95 -25.62 13.46
C ARG A 6 -2.74 -24.29 12.72
N SER A 7 -2.32 -23.25 13.45
CA SER A 7 -1.44 -22.13 13.04
C SER A 7 -1.27 -21.87 11.52
N TYR A 8 -2.34 -21.48 10.83
CA TYR A 8 -2.27 -21.02 9.43
C TYR A 8 -1.90 -19.53 9.32
N SER A 9 -2.07 -18.75 10.40
CA SER A 9 -1.85 -17.30 10.37
C SER A 9 -0.38 -16.91 10.21
N GLY A 10 0.55 -17.67 10.79
CA GLY A 10 1.99 -17.36 10.73
C GLY A 10 2.56 -17.40 9.31
N LYS A 11 2.31 -18.50 8.58
CA LYS A 11 2.81 -18.65 7.19
C LYS A 11 2.16 -17.68 6.21
N ARG A 12 0.88 -17.36 6.42
CA ARG A 12 0.16 -16.37 5.61
C ARG A 12 0.75 -14.98 5.81
N ASN A 13 0.97 -14.57 7.06
CA ASN A 13 1.52 -13.24 7.37
C ASN A 13 2.95 -13.11 6.83
N GLU A 14 3.76 -14.16 6.91
CA GLU A 14 5.09 -14.19 6.30
C GLU A 14 5.02 -14.00 4.78
N LEU A 15 4.14 -14.74 4.09
CA LEU A 15 3.94 -14.61 2.65
C LEU A 15 3.43 -13.22 2.23
N LEU A 16 2.46 -12.66 2.96
CA LEU A 16 1.95 -11.30 2.71
C LEU A 16 3.09 -10.28 2.79
N TYR A 17 3.90 -10.38 3.84
CA TYR A 17 5.02 -9.49 4.07
C TYR A 17 6.08 -9.62 2.96
N GLU A 18 6.48 -10.85 2.62
CA GLU A 18 7.51 -11.09 1.60
C GLU A 18 7.07 -10.63 0.20
N LEU A 19 5.82 -10.90 -0.18
CA LEU A 19 5.27 -10.42 -1.45
C LEU A 19 5.18 -8.89 -1.47
N ALA A 20 4.72 -8.27 -0.38
CA ALA A 20 4.65 -6.81 -0.27
C ALA A 20 6.03 -6.17 -0.48
N ASP A 21 7.07 -6.75 0.12
CA ASP A 21 8.45 -6.28 0.01
C ASP A 21 8.98 -6.43 -1.42
N GLN A 22 8.71 -7.56 -2.09
CA GLN A 22 9.07 -7.76 -3.50
C GLN A 22 8.40 -6.74 -4.42
N PHE A 23 7.10 -6.48 -4.23
CA PHE A 23 6.39 -5.47 -5.01
C PHE A 23 6.92 -4.06 -4.76
N LEU A 24 7.28 -3.73 -3.51
CA LEU A 24 7.90 -2.45 -3.18
C LEU A 24 9.23 -2.27 -3.93
N GLU A 25 10.08 -3.29 -3.92
CA GLU A 25 11.37 -3.25 -4.62
C GLU A 25 11.22 -3.14 -6.14
N LEU A 26 10.26 -3.84 -6.74
CA LEU A 26 9.93 -3.67 -8.16
C LEU A 26 9.41 -2.27 -8.47
N GLY A 27 8.55 -1.73 -7.60
CA GLY A 27 8.04 -0.37 -7.69
C GLY A 27 9.18 0.66 -7.74
N LYS A 28 10.08 0.62 -6.76
CA LYS A 28 11.27 1.50 -6.68
C LYS A 28 12.15 1.43 -7.93
N LYS A 29 12.51 0.21 -8.35
CA LYS A 29 13.42 -0.02 -9.48
C LYS A 29 12.90 0.56 -10.79
N GLY A 30 11.59 0.50 -11.03
CA GLY A 30 11.02 1.08 -12.25
C GLY A 30 11.05 2.61 -12.28
N PHE A 31 11.21 3.29 -11.13
CA PHE A 31 11.42 4.75 -11.08
C PHE A 31 12.89 5.16 -11.22
N GLU A 32 13.83 4.33 -10.76
CA GLU A 32 15.26 4.60 -10.88
C GLU A 32 15.78 4.44 -12.31
N ARG A 33 15.07 3.69 -13.15
CA ARG A 33 15.37 3.56 -14.58
C ARG A 33 15.08 4.88 -15.28
N LYS A 34 16.13 5.67 -15.56
CA LYS A 34 16.06 6.81 -16.47
C LYS A 34 15.69 6.31 -17.86
N THR A 35 14.43 6.42 -18.27
CA THR A 35 14.02 6.04 -19.62
C THR A 35 14.39 7.17 -20.59
N LYS A 36 15.43 6.94 -21.40
CA LYS A 36 15.76 7.76 -22.58
C LYS A 36 14.70 7.64 -23.67
N ASP A 37 13.84 6.62 -23.60
CA ASP A 37 12.83 6.31 -24.59
C ASP A 37 11.47 6.15 -23.92
N PHE A 38 10.45 6.72 -24.54
CA PHE A 38 9.07 6.85 -24.10
C PHE A 38 8.47 5.47 -23.74
N GLU A 39 8.52 5.04 -22.48
CA GLU A 39 7.91 3.77 -22.03
C GLU A 39 6.89 3.95 -20.89
N PRO A 40 5.85 3.10 -20.82
CA PRO A 40 4.81 3.07 -19.78
C PRO A 40 5.32 2.64 -18.38
N GLN A 41 6.64 2.66 -18.14
CA GLN A 41 7.29 2.26 -16.89
C GLN A 41 6.75 2.95 -15.61
N PRO A 42 6.33 4.22 -15.62
CA PRO A 42 5.75 4.84 -14.43
C PRO A 42 4.51 4.08 -13.92
N PHE A 43 3.71 3.50 -14.81
CA PHE A 43 2.46 2.83 -14.44
C PHE A 43 2.66 1.47 -13.81
N ALA A 44 3.54 0.64 -14.38
CA ALA A 44 3.85 -0.65 -13.78
C ALA A 44 4.44 -0.48 -12.37
N SER A 45 5.27 0.54 -12.16
CA SER A 45 5.77 0.88 -10.83
C SER A 45 4.68 1.36 -9.88
N LEU A 46 3.76 2.22 -10.33
CA LEU A 46 2.63 2.67 -9.51
C LEU A 46 1.74 1.51 -9.07
N VAL A 47 1.44 0.58 -9.98
CA VAL A 47 0.66 -0.63 -9.67
C VAL A 47 1.38 -1.50 -8.66
N ASN A 48 2.70 -1.71 -8.82
CA ASN A 48 3.50 -2.46 -7.86
C ASN A 48 3.50 -1.81 -6.47
N LEU A 49 3.60 -0.48 -6.38
CA LEU A 49 3.53 0.23 -5.10
C LEU A 49 2.14 0.13 -4.46
N ALA A 50 1.08 0.17 -5.27
CA ALA A 50 -0.28 -0.02 -4.78
C ALA A 50 -0.50 -1.43 -4.23
N PHE A 51 0.03 -2.46 -4.91
CA PHE A 51 0.01 -3.83 -4.40
C PHE A 51 0.83 -4.01 -3.13
N ALA A 52 2.02 -3.42 -3.06
CA ALA A 52 2.81 -3.42 -1.83
C ALA A 52 2.04 -2.78 -0.67
N ALA A 53 1.41 -1.61 -0.89
CA ALA A 53 0.58 -0.94 0.11
C ALA A 53 -0.60 -1.82 0.55
N GLU A 54 -1.31 -2.42 -0.41
CA GLU A 54 -2.42 -3.35 -0.14
C GLU A 54 -1.99 -4.51 0.76
N LEU A 55 -0.88 -5.16 0.42
CA LEU A 55 -0.38 -6.34 1.13
C LEU A 55 0.17 -6.00 2.52
N PHE A 56 0.84 -4.85 2.70
CA PHE A 56 1.25 -4.39 4.03
C PHE A 56 0.05 -4.03 4.90
N LEU A 57 -0.98 -3.35 4.37
CA LEU A 57 -2.21 -3.11 5.13
C LEU A 57 -2.87 -4.42 5.55
N LYS A 58 -2.93 -5.38 4.63
CA LYS A 58 -3.44 -6.73 4.90
C LYS A 58 -2.63 -7.50 5.95
N TYR A 59 -1.31 -7.30 5.99
CA TYR A 59 -0.45 -7.85 7.04
C TYR A 59 -0.77 -7.27 8.42
N LEU A 60 -1.06 -5.96 8.48
CA LEU A 60 -1.41 -5.28 9.74
C LEU A 60 -2.83 -5.61 10.23
N ILE A 61 -3.75 -5.96 9.33
CA ILE A 61 -5.10 -6.39 9.71
C ILE A 61 -5.05 -7.81 10.28
N GLU A 62 -5.15 -7.94 11.60
CA GLU A 62 -5.28 -9.24 12.26
C GLU A 62 -6.69 -9.81 12.09
N GLU A 63 -7.02 -10.35 10.90
CA GLU A 63 -8.26 -11.09 10.70
C GLU A 63 -8.04 -12.53 10.21
N ASN A 64 -8.59 -13.47 10.99
CA ASN A 64 -8.82 -14.88 10.62
C ASN A 64 -9.96 -15.06 9.59
N SER A 65 -10.45 -13.98 8.97
CA SER A 65 -11.49 -14.06 7.95
C SER A 65 -10.88 -13.83 6.56
N GLU A 66 -10.69 -14.92 5.82
CA GLU A 66 -10.20 -14.90 4.43
C GLU A 66 -11.21 -14.29 3.43
N LYS A 67 -12.42 -13.92 3.90
CA LYS A 67 -13.48 -13.39 3.04
C LYS A 67 -13.49 -11.86 3.06
N GLY A 68 -13.27 -11.25 1.90
CA GLY A 68 -13.70 -9.87 1.64
C GLY A 68 -12.68 -8.78 1.98
N TRP A 69 -11.39 -9.06 1.88
CA TRP A 69 -10.37 -8.01 2.02
C TRP A 69 -10.42 -6.99 0.87
N GLY A 70 -10.80 -7.43 -0.33
CA GLY A 70 -10.83 -6.58 -1.51
C GLY A 70 -9.46 -5.96 -1.84
N HIS A 71 -9.48 -4.93 -2.68
CA HIS A 71 -8.29 -4.23 -3.19
C HIS A 71 -8.31 -2.72 -2.92
N ASN A 72 -9.28 -2.24 -2.13
CA ASN A 72 -9.48 -0.81 -1.90
C ASN A 72 -8.64 -0.34 -0.69
N LEU A 73 -7.61 0.46 -0.96
CA LEU A 73 -6.64 0.92 0.05
C LEU A 73 -7.30 1.71 1.18
N LYS A 74 -8.29 2.56 0.87
CA LYS A 74 -9.03 3.31 1.90
C LYS A 74 -9.82 2.36 2.81
N LYS A 75 -10.51 1.38 2.25
CA LYS A 75 -11.25 0.38 3.04
C LYS A 75 -10.30 -0.44 3.91
N LEU A 76 -9.15 -0.84 3.38
CA LEU A 76 -8.13 -1.57 4.14
C LEU A 76 -7.54 -0.70 5.27
N PHE A 77 -7.17 0.55 4.97
CA PHE A 77 -6.70 1.50 5.97
C PHE A 77 -7.70 1.70 7.10
N ASN A 78 -8.99 1.85 6.77
CA ASN A 78 -10.06 2.00 7.76
C ASN A 78 -10.30 0.74 8.62
N LYS A 79 -9.85 -0.43 8.18
CA LYS A 79 -9.93 -1.69 8.95
C LYS A 79 -8.81 -1.85 9.98
N LEU A 80 -7.72 -1.10 9.87
CA LEU A 80 -6.66 -1.10 10.87
C LEU A 80 -7.21 -0.64 12.22
N ASP A 81 -6.59 -1.06 13.32
CA ASP A 81 -6.89 -0.49 14.63
C ASP A 81 -6.52 1.00 14.69
N GLU A 82 -7.07 1.71 15.68
CA GLU A 82 -6.87 3.16 15.80
C GLU A 82 -5.40 3.56 16.00
N ASN A 83 -4.63 2.76 16.74
CA ASN A 83 -3.23 3.07 17.00
C ASN A 83 -2.39 2.96 15.72
N ASP A 84 -2.61 1.92 14.92
CA ASP A 84 -1.95 1.74 13.64
C ASP A 84 -2.30 2.87 12.66
N ARG A 85 -3.59 3.22 12.54
CA ARG A 85 -4.02 4.33 11.67
C ARG A 85 -3.37 5.65 12.10
N ASN A 86 -3.37 5.94 13.40
CA ASN A 86 -2.80 7.17 13.94
C ASN A 86 -1.28 7.21 13.72
N THR A 87 -0.59 6.09 13.91
CA THR A 87 0.85 5.98 13.61
C THR A 87 1.13 6.33 12.17
N ILE A 88 0.45 5.67 11.22
CA ILE A 88 0.63 5.92 9.79
C ILE A 88 0.30 7.37 9.43
N TYR A 89 -0.83 7.89 9.93
CA TYR A 89 -1.27 9.26 9.66
C TYR A 89 -0.26 10.29 10.17
N MET A 90 0.22 10.15 11.41
CA MET A 90 1.18 11.08 12.00
C MET A 90 2.54 11.01 11.31
N SER A 91 3.00 9.81 10.92
CA SER A 91 4.23 9.66 10.14
C SER A 91 4.13 10.32 8.76
N LEU A 92 2.96 10.24 8.10
CA LEU A 92 2.72 10.93 6.82
C LEU A 92 2.72 12.44 7.00
N ILE A 93 2.02 12.96 8.01
CA ILE A 93 2.00 14.39 8.35
C ILE A 93 3.43 14.88 8.60
N PHE A 94 4.23 14.12 9.35
CA PHE A 94 5.63 14.46 9.58
C PHE A 94 6.44 14.50 8.27
N SER A 95 6.36 13.46 7.44
CA SER A 95 7.03 13.41 6.13
C SER A 95 6.66 14.61 5.26
N TYR A 96 5.37 14.92 5.15
CA TYR A 96 4.88 16.03 4.34
C TYR A 96 5.22 17.39 4.94
N SER A 97 5.30 17.52 6.27
CA SER A 97 5.79 18.73 6.93
C SER A 97 7.24 19.01 6.56
N GLN A 98 8.11 17.98 6.54
CA GLN A 98 9.51 18.14 6.13
C GLN A 98 9.65 18.57 4.67
N LYS A 99 8.66 18.23 3.84
CA LYS A 99 8.60 18.61 2.41
C LYS A 99 7.88 19.94 2.17
N GLY A 100 7.36 20.61 3.20
CA GLY A 100 6.56 21.83 3.06
C GLY A 100 5.18 21.61 2.40
N ARG A 101 4.66 20.38 2.42
CA ARG A 101 3.45 19.93 1.70
C ARG A 101 2.30 19.51 2.62
N VAL A 102 2.34 19.81 3.92
CA VAL A 102 1.37 19.29 4.92
C VAL A 102 -0.11 19.53 4.56
N ASP A 103 -0.42 20.61 3.85
CA ASP A 103 -1.79 20.96 3.45
C ASP A 103 -2.37 20.04 2.37
N GLU A 104 -1.55 19.16 1.79
CA GLU A 104 -1.98 18.11 0.86
C GLU A 104 -2.54 16.87 1.56
N LEU A 105 -2.37 16.73 2.88
CA LEU A 105 -2.92 15.62 3.66
C LEU A 105 -4.13 16.03 4.53
N LYS A 106 -4.26 17.32 4.84
CA LYS A 106 -5.34 17.85 5.69
C LYS A 106 -6.71 17.81 5.00
N ASN A 107 -7.76 18.05 5.78
CA ASN A 107 -9.15 18.23 5.31
C ASN A 107 -9.69 17.08 4.45
N GLY A 108 -9.32 15.83 4.79
CA GLY A 108 -9.80 14.64 4.08
C GLY A 108 -9.03 14.31 2.78
N LYS A 109 -8.03 15.11 2.39
CA LYS A 109 -7.24 14.86 1.18
C LYS A 109 -6.45 13.56 1.22
N MET A 110 -5.97 13.13 2.39
CA MET A 110 -5.36 11.80 2.52
C MET A 110 -6.33 10.68 2.14
N THR A 111 -7.59 10.78 2.57
CA THR A 111 -8.62 9.79 2.23
C THR A 111 -8.93 9.78 0.74
N GLU A 112 -8.93 10.96 0.11
CA GLU A 112 -9.05 11.08 -1.35
C GLU A 112 -7.86 10.45 -2.07
N LEU A 113 -6.63 10.69 -1.59
CA LEU A 113 -5.43 10.05 -2.13
C LEU A 113 -5.54 8.53 -2.01
N LEU A 114 -5.92 7.96 -0.88
CA LEU A 114 -6.12 6.51 -0.75
C LEU A 114 -7.19 5.97 -1.72
N GLU A 115 -8.27 6.71 -1.95
CA GLU A 115 -9.31 6.33 -2.92
C GLU A 115 -8.78 6.35 -4.35
N ASN A 116 -8.06 7.42 -4.74
CA ASN A 116 -7.50 7.57 -6.08
C ASN A 116 -6.53 6.45 -6.45
N HIS A 117 -5.83 5.89 -5.46
CA HIS A 117 -4.88 4.79 -5.68
C HIS A 117 -5.53 3.40 -5.61
N SER A 118 -6.81 3.29 -5.22
CA SER A 118 -7.50 2.01 -5.01
C SER A 118 -7.85 1.26 -6.29
N ASN A 119 -7.93 1.95 -7.43
CA ASN A 119 -8.28 1.35 -8.72
C ASN A 119 -7.10 1.31 -9.71
N LEU A 120 -5.87 1.59 -9.26
CA LEU A 120 -4.70 1.70 -10.15
C LEU A 120 -4.47 0.44 -11.00
N PHE A 121 -4.71 -0.74 -10.45
CA PHE A 121 -4.61 -1.98 -11.22
C PHE A 121 -5.68 -2.06 -12.32
N GLU A 122 -6.92 -1.71 -12.02
CA GLU A 122 -8.02 -1.72 -12.97
C GLU A 122 -7.79 -0.68 -14.08
N ASP A 123 -7.38 0.53 -13.69
CA ASP A 123 -7.08 1.63 -14.59
C ASP A 123 -5.91 1.28 -15.51
N PHE A 124 -4.87 0.62 -14.98
CA PHE A 124 -3.75 0.13 -15.78
C PHE A 124 -4.16 -1.00 -16.73
N ARG A 125 -4.92 -1.98 -16.24
CA ARG A 125 -5.36 -3.14 -17.04
C ARG A 125 -6.17 -2.71 -18.26
N TYR A 126 -7.09 -1.77 -18.09
CA TYR A 126 -7.99 -1.34 -19.16
C TYR A 126 -7.49 -0.13 -19.95
N LEU A 127 -6.25 0.32 -19.70
CA LEU A 127 -5.64 1.48 -20.35
C LEU A 127 -5.69 1.38 -21.89
N TYR A 128 -5.43 0.19 -22.43
CA TYR A 128 -5.41 -0.06 -23.87
C TYR A 128 -6.78 -0.46 -24.46
N GLU A 129 -7.72 -0.87 -23.61
CA GLU A 129 -9.04 -1.36 -24.04
C GLU A 129 -10.05 -0.21 -24.20
N ASN A 130 -9.84 0.91 -23.50
CA ASN A 130 -10.68 2.10 -23.62
C ASN A 130 -9.81 3.35 -23.77
N PRO A 131 -9.35 3.69 -25.00
CA PRO A 131 -8.57 4.90 -25.24
C PRO A 131 -9.33 6.20 -24.87
N GLY A 132 -10.66 6.15 -24.71
CA GLY A 132 -11.48 7.25 -24.18
C GLY A 132 -11.65 7.27 -22.65
N ARG A 133 -11.32 6.18 -21.93
CA ARG A 133 -11.23 6.18 -20.47
C ARG A 133 -9.86 6.79 -20.13
N ALA A 134 -9.81 8.12 -20.11
CA ALA A 134 -8.59 8.83 -19.73
C ALA A 134 -8.14 8.32 -18.36
N PHE A 135 -6.95 7.70 -18.33
CA PHE A 135 -6.25 7.46 -17.09
C PHE A 135 -6.11 8.80 -16.39
N LYS A 136 -6.67 8.92 -15.19
CA LYS A 136 -6.67 10.18 -14.44
C LYS A 136 -5.32 10.38 -13.78
N SER A 137 -4.28 10.57 -14.59
CA SER A 137 -2.90 10.77 -14.13
C SER A 137 -2.76 11.97 -13.22
N ASP A 138 -3.65 12.95 -13.37
CA ASP A 138 -3.77 14.11 -12.49
C ASP A 138 -4.16 13.74 -11.05
N LYS A 139 -4.73 12.56 -10.84
CA LYS A 139 -5.21 12.08 -9.52
C LYS A 139 -4.24 11.12 -8.82
N VAL A 140 -3.20 10.68 -9.51
CA VAL A 140 -2.24 9.70 -9.00
C VAL A 140 -1.01 10.44 -8.50
N ASP A 141 -0.75 10.34 -7.19
CA ASP A 141 0.40 10.97 -6.54
C ASP A 141 1.40 9.87 -6.15
N PHE A 142 2.43 9.74 -6.98
CA PHE A 142 3.53 8.82 -6.72
C PHE A 142 4.21 9.09 -5.38
N GLY A 143 4.45 10.36 -5.05
CA GLY A 143 5.14 10.74 -3.81
C GLY A 143 4.34 10.31 -2.59
N PHE A 144 3.02 10.48 -2.64
CA PHE A 144 2.10 9.96 -1.63
C PHE A 144 2.20 8.45 -1.51
N LEU A 145 2.04 7.73 -2.62
CA LEU A 145 1.98 6.26 -2.59
C LEU A 145 3.30 5.65 -2.10
N MET A 146 4.43 6.24 -2.51
CA MET A 146 5.76 5.84 -2.07
C MET A 146 5.98 6.10 -0.58
N ASP A 147 5.64 7.28 -0.08
CA ASP A 147 5.72 7.57 1.36
C ASP A 147 4.80 6.65 2.16
N PHE A 148 3.56 6.46 1.69
CA PHE A 148 2.55 5.63 2.33
C PHE A 148 3.03 4.19 2.49
N VAL A 149 3.55 3.58 1.41
CA VAL A 149 4.01 2.18 1.46
C VAL A 149 5.25 2.01 2.33
N VAL A 150 6.18 2.96 2.30
CA VAL A 150 7.40 2.93 3.14
C VAL A 150 7.04 3.05 4.63
N ILE A 151 6.14 3.96 4.98
CA ILE A 151 5.66 4.15 6.36
C ILE A 151 4.92 2.90 6.84
N THR A 152 4.01 2.36 6.01
CA THR A 152 3.25 1.15 6.35
C THR A 152 4.18 -0.05 6.54
N LYS A 153 5.20 -0.21 5.68
CA LYS A 153 6.25 -1.21 5.86
C LYS A 153 6.99 -1.03 7.19
N GLY A 154 7.37 0.19 7.55
CA GLY A 154 8.05 0.48 8.81
C GLY A 154 7.27 0.01 10.03
N LEU A 155 5.94 0.15 10.01
CA LEU A 155 5.07 -0.39 11.06
C LEU A 155 5.02 -1.93 11.04
N CYS A 156 5.00 -2.54 9.85
CA CYS A 156 5.07 -4.00 9.71
C CYS A 156 6.40 -4.56 10.27
N ASP A 157 7.52 -3.88 10.00
CA ASP A 157 8.86 -4.22 10.50
C ASP A 157 8.90 -4.22 12.04
N GLN A 158 8.27 -3.22 12.66
CA GLN A 158 8.15 -3.12 14.13
C GLN A 158 7.38 -4.31 14.70
N ARG A 159 6.19 -4.62 14.17
CA ARG A 159 5.39 -5.79 14.62
C ARG A 159 6.13 -7.11 14.43
N LYS A 160 6.83 -7.28 13.31
CA LYS A 160 7.64 -8.48 13.02
C LYS A 160 8.77 -8.64 14.04
N SER A 161 9.41 -7.54 14.42
CA SER A 161 10.48 -7.51 15.42
C SER A 161 9.98 -7.82 16.83
N ASP A 162 8.83 -7.28 17.22
CA ASP A 162 8.23 -7.52 18.53
C ASP A 162 7.72 -8.96 18.69
N SER A 163 7.21 -9.56 17.62
CA SER A 163 6.79 -10.97 17.61
C SER A 163 7.98 -11.92 17.81
N LYS A 164 9.17 -11.57 17.30
CA LYS A 164 10.40 -12.36 17.49
C LYS A 164 10.97 -12.28 18.91
N LYS A 165 10.73 -11.19 19.65
CA LYS A 165 11.20 -11.02 21.04
C LYS A 165 10.34 -11.76 22.07
N ARG A 166 9.12 -12.18 21.70
CA ARG A 166 8.17 -12.86 22.58
C ARG A 166 8.25 -14.40 22.52
N ASN A 167 9.05 -14.94 21.60
CA ASN A 167 9.34 -16.37 21.45
C ASN A 167 10.78 -16.65 21.88
#